data_AF-G7EBU7-F1
#
_entry.id   AF-G7EBU7-F1
#
_cell.length_a   1.000
_cell.length_b   1.000
_cell.length_c   1.000
_cell.angle_alpha   90.00
_cell.angle_beta   90.00
_cell.angle_gamma   90.00
#
_symmetry.space_group_name_H-M   'P 1'
#
loop_
_entity.id
_entity.type
_entity.pdbx_description
1 polymer ?
#
loop_
_entity_poly.entity_id
_entity_poly.type
_entity_poly.pdbx_seq_one_letter_code
_entity_poly.pdbx_strand_id
1 'polypeptide(L)'
;MQELPEDQGSDTLTNFALELSQYDDNQSREQFLLLTANLNNNIENPSIHSALADIAIYTEDSENMVLDALNLLKPFQLDDYEKEQILTRINNLLANSDGANHSLLVNNALKFSNNEEREQMANQFIDSKHDIETRHGVLEALHTGTVPRSNLIKNQLINIASSQSDPLNQAAKNTLKDLFYITYQEYEQIKN
;
A
#
# COMPACT_ATOMS: atom_id res chain seq x y z
N MET A 1 5.52 -37.68 -15.28
CA MET A 1 6.55 -36.70 -14.89
C MET A 1 6.47 -36.57 -13.39
N GLN A 2 7.59 -36.64 -12.69
CA GLN A 2 7.64 -36.50 -11.23
C GLN A 2 7.96 -35.03 -10.95
N GLU A 3 7.07 -34.33 -10.24
CA GLU A 3 7.27 -32.93 -9.84
C GLU A 3 8.54 -32.79 -9.01
N LEU A 4 9.21 -31.65 -9.13
CA LEU A 4 10.44 -31.40 -8.37
C LEU A 4 10.08 -31.30 -6.87
N PRO A 5 10.97 -31.69 -5.95
CA PRO A 5 10.69 -31.65 -4.50
C PRO A 5 10.27 -30.27 -3.98
N GLU A 6 10.71 -29.20 -4.65
CA GLU A 6 10.33 -27.82 -4.34
C GLU A 6 8.87 -27.52 -4.69
N ASP A 7 8.36 -28.06 -5.81
CA ASP A 7 6.97 -27.91 -6.25
C ASP A 7 6.02 -28.61 -5.25
N GLN A 8 6.40 -29.80 -4.77
CA GLN A 8 5.62 -30.54 -3.76
C GLN A 8 5.58 -29.83 -2.40
N GLY A 9 6.66 -29.14 -2.03
CA GLY A 9 6.71 -28.32 -0.83
C GLY A 9 5.77 -27.11 -0.93
N SER A 10 5.77 -26.44 -2.08
CA SER A 10 4.88 -25.29 -2.36
C SER A 10 3.40 -25.68 -2.30
N ASP A 11 3.03 -26.81 -2.89
CA ASP A 11 1.65 -27.30 -2.88
C ASP A 11 1.17 -27.71 -1.49
N THR A 12 2.05 -28.33 -0.70
CA THR A 12 1.74 -28.69 0.69
C THR A 12 1.47 -27.46 1.54
N LEU A 13 2.30 -26.42 1.41
CA LEU A 13 2.12 -25.15 2.13
C LEU A 13 0.85 -24.43 1.67
N THR A 14 0.54 -24.46 0.37
CA THR A 14 -0.69 -23.87 -0.18
C THR A 14 -1.92 -24.57 0.40
N ASN A 15 -1.96 -25.90 0.41
CA ASN A 15 -3.07 -26.66 0.97
C ASN A 15 -3.25 -26.40 2.48
N PHE A 16 -2.14 -26.30 3.21
CA PHE A 16 -2.19 -25.97 4.64
C PHE A 16 -2.71 -24.55 4.89
N ALA A 17 -2.34 -23.57 4.06
CA ALA A 17 -2.92 -22.22 4.13
C ALA A 17 -4.43 -22.25 3.89
N LEU A 18 -4.90 -23.03 2.91
CA LEU A 18 -6.33 -23.18 2.62
C LEU A 18 -7.10 -23.89 3.73
N GLU A 19 -6.46 -24.81 4.45
CA GLU A 19 -7.05 -25.43 5.64
C GLU A 19 -7.19 -24.40 6.77
N LEU A 20 -6.12 -23.63 7.03
CA LEU A 20 -6.12 -22.58 8.05
C LEU A 20 -7.18 -21.51 7.78
N SER A 21 -7.40 -21.12 6.52
CA SER A 21 -8.40 -20.12 6.17
C SER A 21 -9.86 -20.55 6.40
N GLN A 22 -10.12 -21.84 6.64
CA GLN A 22 -11.47 -22.35 6.92
C GLN A 22 -11.86 -22.24 8.39
N TYR A 23 -10.89 -22.01 9.29
CA TYR A 23 -11.16 -21.87 10.71
C TYR A 23 -11.48 -20.42 11.06
N ASP A 24 -12.48 -20.23 11.91
CA ASP A 24 -13.01 -18.92 12.29
C ASP A 24 -12.32 -18.30 13.52
N ASP A 25 -11.16 -18.81 13.91
CA ASP A 25 -10.41 -18.34 15.09
C ASP A 25 -9.19 -17.49 14.72
N ASN A 26 -8.82 -16.57 15.62
CA ASN A 26 -7.72 -15.62 15.37
C ASN A 26 -6.36 -16.32 15.21
N GLN A 27 -6.11 -17.42 15.93
CA GLN A 27 -4.83 -18.12 15.84
C GLN A 27 -4.64 -18.75 14.45
N SER A 28 -5.68 -19.39 13.92
CA SER A 28 -5.65 -19.95 12.56
C SER A 28 -5.49 -18.87 11.50
N ARG A 29 -6.16 -17.73 11.64
CA ARG A 29 -6.01 -16.58 10.73
C ARG A 29 -4.62 -15.96 10.77
N GLU A 30 -4.02 -15.82 11.96
CA GLU A 30 -2.62 -15.35 12.09
C GLU A 30 -1.65 -16.32 11.41
N GLN A 31 -1.81 -17.62 11.60
CA GLN A 31 -0.99 -18.63 10.93
C GLN A 31 -1.19 -18.62 9.42
N PHE A 32 -2.43 -18.44 8.96
CA PHE A 32 -2.74 -18.26 7.54
C PHE A 32 -2.01 -17.06 6.94
N LEU A 33 -2.06 -15.89 7.58
CA LEU A 33 -1.38 -14.68 7.12
C LEU A 33 0.15 -14.87 7.06
N LEU A 34 0.73 -15.44 8.11
CA LEU A 34 2.16 -15.76 8.15
C LEU A 34 2.57 -16.71 7.03
N LEU A 35 1.80 -17.78 6.81
CA LEU A 35 2.09 -18.75 5.76
C LEU A 35 1.95 -18.12 4.38
N THR A 36 0.90 -17.35 4.16
CA THR A 36 0.62 -16.64 2.91
C THR A 36 1.73 -15.63 2.57
N ALA A 37 2.25 -14.90 3.57
CA ALA A 37 3.41 -14.03 3.38
C ALA A 37 4.67 -14.78 2.91
N ASN A 38 4.84 -16.03 3.33
CA ASN A 38 5.98 -16.88 2.95
C ASN A 38 5.80 -17.59 1.59
N LEU A 39 4.59 -17.63 1.02
CA LEU A 39 4.32 -18.21 -0.31
C LEU A 39 4.86 -17.35 -1.48
N ASN A 40 5.57 -16.25 -1.18
CA ASN A 40 6.49 -15.54 -2.08
C ASN A 40 5.89 -15.18 -3.46
N ASN A 41 4.84 -14.36 -3.48
CA ASN A 41 4.18 -13.80 -4.68
C ASN A 41 3.52 -14.78 -5.66
N ASN A 42 3.71 -16.10 -5.51
CA ASN A 42 3.03 -17.15 -6.29
C ASN A 42 1.61 -17.45 -5.82
N ILE A 43 1.02 -16.53 -5.06
CA ILE A 43 -0.41 -16.56 -4.75
C ILE A 43 -1.14 -16.17 -6.05
N GLU A 44 -1.36 -17.17 -6.89
CA GLU A 44 -2.35 -17.14 -7.98
C GLU A 44 -3.64 -17.86 -7.56
N ASN A 45 -3.65 -18.47 -6.36
CA ASN A 45 -4.79 -19.23 -5.86
C ASN A 45 -5.96 -18.30 -5.47
N PRO A 46 -7.10 -18.37 -6.18
CA PRO A 46 -8.26 -17.50 -5.90
C PRO A 46 -8.82 -17.67 -4.49
N SER A 47 -8.72 -18.86 -3.90
CA SER A 47 -9.22 -19.12 -2.55
C SER A 47 -8.35 -18.44 -1.48
N ILE A 48 -7.03 -18.34 -1.69
CA ILE A 48 -6.17 -17.56 -0.79
C ILE A 48 -6.52 -16.07 -0.91
N HIS A 49 -6.78 -15.55 -2.12
CA HIS A 49 -7.20 -14.15 -2.29
C HIS A 49 -8.53 -13.87 -1.60
N SER A 50 -9.52 -14.75 -1.78
CA SER A 50 -10.82 -14.63 -1.12
C SER A 50 -10.66 -14.60 0.40
N ALA A 51 -9.85 -15.50 0.96
CA ALA A 51 -9.59 -15.53 2.39
C ALA A 51 -8.87 -14.26 2.89
N LEU A 52 -7.91 -13.73 2.13
CA LEU A 52 -7.27 -12.45 2.45
C LEU A 52 -8.27 -11.28 2.40
N ALA A 53 -9.15 -11.25 1.39
CA ALA A 53 -10.19 -10.24 1.26
C ALA A 53 -11.18 -10.31 2.43
N ASP A 54 -11.61 -11.51 2.80
CA ASP A 54 -12.51 -11.73 3.94
C ASP A 54 -11.88 -11.23 5.24
N ILE A 55 -10.59 -11.54 5.48
CA ILE A 55 -9.87 -11.02 6.65
C ILE A 55 -9.81 -9.50 6.61
N ALA A 56 -9.46 -8.90 5.46
CA ALA A 56 -9.34 -7.46 5.33
C ALA A 56 -10.68 -6.72 5.53
N ILE A 57 -11.79 -7.32 5.10
CA ILE A 57 -13.12 -6.71 5.15
C ILE A 57 -13.80 -6.95 6.50
N TYR A 58 -13.77 -8.18 7.01
CA TYR A 58 -14.65 -8.63 8.09
C TYR A 58 -13.95 -8.82 9.45
N THR A 59 -12.62 -8.70 9.55
CA THR A 59 -11.94 -8.81 10.85
C THR A 59 -12.19 -7.56 11.70
N GLU A 60 -12.92 -7.73 12.81
CA GLU A 60 -13.29 -6.63 13.70
C GLU A 60 -12.25 -6.35 14.79
N ASP A 61 -11.67 -7.41 15.37
CA ASP A 61 -10.94 -7.34 16.64
C ASP A 61 -9.43 -7.02 16.51
N SER A 62 -8.89 -6.93 15.30
CA SER A 62 -7.44 -6.77 15.09
C SER A 62 -7.10 -5.92 13.86
N GLU A 63 -6.72 -4.67 14.10
CA GLU A 63 -6.22 -3.77 13.06
C GLU A 63 -4.94 -4.33 12.39
N ASN A 64 -4.06 -4.97 13.16
CA ASN A 64 -2.83 -5.55 12.63
C ASN A 64 -3.12 -6.69 11.65
N MET A 65 -4.08 -7.57 11.95
CA MET A 65 -4.47 -8.64 11.02
C MET A 65 -5.10 -8.08 9.74
N VAL A 66 -5.90 -7.02 9.87
CA VAL A 66 -6.44 -6.30 8.70
C VAL A 66 -5.29 -5.73 7.87
N LEU A 67 -4.32 -5.05 8.49
CA LEU A 67 -3.16 -4.49 7.80
C LEU A 67 -2.29 -5.55 7.11
N ASP A 68 -2.03 -6.67 7.78
CA ASP A 68 -1.27 -7.79 7.21
C ASP A 68 -1.97 -8.36 5.98
N ALA A 69 -3.30 -8.54 6.04
CA ALA A 69 -4.09 -8.99 4.90
C ALA A 69 -4.05 -7.98 3.74
N LEU A 70 -4.24 -6.68 4.03
CA LEU A 70 -4.20 -5.61 3.02
C LEU A 70 -2.84 -5.53 2.31
N ASN A 71 -1.75 -5.73 3.05
CA ASN A 71 -0.39 -5.72 2.49
C ASN A 71 -0.19 -6.88 1.50
N LEU A 72 -0.76 -8.06 1.79
CA LEU A 72 -0.65 -9.26 0.94
C LEU A 72 -1.60 -9.25 -0.26
N LEU A 73 -2.75 -8.58 -0.17
CA LEU A 73 -3.74 -8.51 -1.25
C LEU A 73 -3.20 -7.76 -2.49
N LYS A 74 -3.50 -8.24 -3.69
CA LYS A 74 -3.16 -7.52 -4.93
C LYS A 74 -4.42 -6.86 -5.52
N PRO A 75 -4.43 -5.54 -5.79
CA PRO A 75 -5.65 -4.83 -6.22
C PRO A 75 -6.31 -5.35 -7.49
N PHE A 76 -5.52 -5.91 -8.41
CA PHE A 76 -6.04 -6.42 -9.69
C PHE A 76 -6.76 -7.77 -9.58
N GLN A 77 -6.71 -8.42 -8.41
CA GLN A 77 -7.39 -9.69 -8.14
C GLN A 77 -8.77 -9.49 -7.50
N LEU A 78 -9.09 -8.25 -7.12
CA LEU A 78 -10.34 -7.88 -6.47
C LEU A 78 -11.35 -7.37 -7.48
N ASP A 79 -12.61 -7.71 -7.26
CA ASP A 79 -13.73 -7.09 -7.96
C ASP A 79 -14.04 -5.67 -7.42
N ASP A 80 -14.96 -4.98 -8.07
CA ASP A 80 -15.29 -3.60 -7.70
C ASP A 80 -16.00 -3.50 -6.34
N TYR A 81 -16.76 -4.53 -5.96
CA TYR A 81 -17.45 -4.58 -4.66
C TYR A 81 -16.45 -4.79 -3.52
N GLU A 82 -15.54 -5.75 -3.65
CA GLU A 82 -14.48 -6.01 -2.68
C GLU A 82 -13.57 -4.78 -2.49
N LYS A 83 -13.20 -4.10 -3.59
CA LYS A 83 -12.44 -2.85 -3.52
C LYS A 83 -13.17 -1.77 -2.75
N GLU A 84 -14.48 -1.59 -3.00
CA GLU A 84 -15.29 -0.61 -2.28
C GLU A 84 -15.35 -0.91 -0.78
N GLN A 85 -15.55 -2.17 -0.41
CA GLN A 85 -15.55 -2.61 1.00
C GLN A 85 -14.18 -2.38 1.65
N ILE A 86 -13.10 -2.73 0.97
CA ILE A 86 -11.72 -2.51 1.47
C ILE A 86 -11.44 -1.02 1.65
N LEU A 87 -11.77 -0.17 0.68
CA LEU A 87 -11.56 1.28 0.78
C LEU A 87 -12.40 1.88 1.92
N THR A 88 -13.64 1.43 2.08
CA THR A 88 -14.51 1.85 3.20
C THR A 88 -13.88 1.46 4.53
N ARG A 89 -13.38 0.23 4.65
CA ARG A 89 -12.71 -0.27 5.84
C ARG A 89 -11.46 0.55 6.16
N ILE A 90 -10.59 0.79 5.16
CA ILE A 90 -9.37 1.59 5.33
C ILE A 90 -9.71 3.01 5.79
N ASN A 91 -10.69 3.66 5.16
CA ASN A 91 -11.09 5.03 5.53
C ASN A 91 -11.62 5.11 6.97
N ASN A 92 -12.37 4.11 7.43
CA ASN A 92 -12.84 4.03 8.81
C ASN A 92 -11.68 3.86 9.81
N LEU A 93 -10.66 3.09 9.44
CA LEU A 93 -9.44 2.93 10.26
C LEU A 93 -8.61 4.21 10.28
N LEU A 94 -8.44 4.87 9.12
CA LEU A 94 -7.72 6.14 8.99
C LEU A 94 -8.27 7.22 9.90
N ALA A 95 -9.61 7.29 10.05
CA ALA A 95 -10.27 8.27 10.90
C ALA A 95 -9.91 8.16 12.39
N ASN A 96 -9.39 7.01 12.83
CA ASN A 96 -9.07 6.71 14.22
C ASN A 96 -7.61 6.33 14.46
N SER A 97 -6.79 6.27 13.40
CA SER A 97 -5.39 5.84 13.46
C SER A 97 -4.43 7.01 13.62
N ASP A 98 -3.42 6.85 14.48
CA ASP A 98 -2.29 7.76 14.65
C ASP A 98 -0.96 6.99 14.51
N GLY A 99 0.10 7.65 14.03
CA GLY A 99 1.45 7.09 13.99
C GLY A 99 1.72 6.08 12.86
N ALA A 100 2.50 5.02 13.13
CA ALA A 100 3.02 4.12 12.09
C ALA A 100 1.93 3.38 11.29
N ASN A 101 0.84 2.98 11.95
CA ASN A 101 -0.29 2.33 11.28
C ASN A 101 -1.00 3.29 10.32
N HIS A 102 -1.02 4.59 10.62
CA HIS A 102 -1.61 5.60 9.74
C HIS A 102 -0.92 5.61 8.37
N SER A 103 0.42 5.64 8.36
CA SER A 103 1.20 5.60 7.11
C SER A 103 0.93 4.31 6.31
N LEU A 104 0.86 3.16 6.98
CA LEU A 104 0.51 1.88 6.33
C LEU A 104 -0.90 1.89 5.73
N LEU A 105 -1.88 2.46 6.44
CA LEU A 105 -3.24 2.60 5.95
C LEU A 105 -3.33 3.55 4.75
N VAL A 106 -2.60 4.66 4.75
CA VAL A 106 -2.51 5.58 3.61
C VAL A 106 -1.94 4.87 2.38
N ASN A 107 -0.85 4.12 2.55
CA ASN A 107 -0.25 3.36 1.45
C ASN A 107 -1.22 2.31 0.89
N ASN A 108 -1.99 1.63 1.75
CA ASN A 108 -3.02 0.71 1.31
C ASN A 108 -4.19 1.44 0.63
N ALA A 109 -4.64 2.58 1.12
CA ALA A 109 -5.66 3.40 0.45
C ALA A 109 -5.22 3.77 -0.97
N LEU A 110 -4.00 4.28 -1.14
CA LEU A 110 -3.41 4.59 -2.44
C LEU A 110 -3.36 3.36 -3.35
N LYS A 111 -2.97 2.20 -2.82
CA LYS A 111 -2.86 0.93 -3.56
C LYS A 111 -4.21 0.47 -4.12
N PHE A 112 -5.30 0.58 -3.36
CA PHE A 112 -6.63 0.09 -3.77
C PHE A 112 -7.49 1.12 -4.52
N SER A 113 -7.16 2.42 -4.44
CA SER A 113 -7.89 3.48 -5.14
C SER A 113 -7.64 3.52 -6.65
N ASN A 114 -8.48 4.26 -7.37
CA ASN A 114 -8.28 4.56 -8.79
C ASN A 114 -7.32 5.74 -9.01
N ASN A 115 -6.94 6.02 -10.26
CA ASN A 115 -5.93 7.03 -10.58
C ASN A 115 -6.31 8.45 -10.11
N GLU A 116 -7.58 8.84 -10.24
CA GLU A 116 -8.04 10.19 -9.84
C GLU A 116 -8.00 10.32 -8.32
N GLU A 117 -8.52 9.32 -7.61
CA GLU A 117 -8.46 9.26 -6.14
C GLU A 117 -7.02 9.25 -5.63
N ARG A 118 -6.12 8.48 -6.27
CA ARG A 118 -4.70 8.43 -5.89
C ARG A 118 -4.02 9.77 -6.02
N GLU A 119 -4.30 10.53 -7.07
CA GLU A 119 -3.75 11.88 -7.23
C GLU A 119 -4.25 12.81 -6.12
N GLN A 120 -5.56 12.79 -5.85
CA GLN A 120 -6.17 13.63 -4.81
C GLN A 120 -5.63 13.30 -3.42
N MET A 121 -5.58 12.01 -3.07
CA MET A 121 -5.04 11.54 -1.80
C MET A 121 -3.55 11.85 -1.66
N ALA A 122 -2.74 11.58 -2.68
CA ALA A 122 -1.31 11.89 -2.64
C ALA A 122 -1.07 13.40 -2.42
N ASN A 123 -1.85 14.26 -3.09
CA ASN A 123 -1.77 15.70 -2.92
C ASN A 123 -2.19 16.15 -1.50
N GLN A 124 -3.14 15.45 -0.87
CA GLN A 124 -3.53 15.70 0.52
C GLN A 124 -2.45 15.25 1.51
N PHE A 125 -1.97 14.02 1.38
CA PHE A 125 -1.09 13.37 2.37
C PHE A 125 0.36 13.84 2.31
N ILE A 126 0.82 14.41 1.20
CA ILE A 126 2.17 14.98 1.09
C ILE A 126 2.30 16.35 1.78
N ASP A 127 1.18 16.97 2.15
CA ASP A 127 1.12 18.27 2.82
C ASP A 127 1.83 18.23 4.20
N SER A 128 2.44 19.36 4.59
CA SER A 128 3.20 19.52 5.84
C SER A 128 2.39 19.28 7.13
N LYS A 129 1.06 19.19 7.06
CA LYS A 129 0.20 18.86 8.20
C LYS A 129 0.25 17.40 8.62
N HIS A 130 0.74 16.50 7.76
CA HIS A 130 0.86 15.07 8.06
C HIS A 130 2.27 14.75 8.58
N ASP A 131 2.40 13.62 9.28
CA ASP A 131 3.67 13.13 9.80
C ASP A 131 4.67 12.78 8.68
N ILE A 132 5.94 12.64 9.07
CA ILE A 132 7.04 12.47 8.14
C ILE A 132 6.96 11.12 7.41
N GLU A 133 6.53 10.06 8.10
CA GLU A 133 6.40 8.72 7.55
C GLU A 133 5.31 8.65 6.48
N THR A 134 4.13 9.22 6.73
CA THR A 134 3.03 9.33 5.77
C THR A 134 3.47 10.08 4.52
N ARG A 135 4.14 11.22 4.68
CA ARG A 135 4.63 12.03 3.55
C ARG A 135 5.69 11.27 2.74
N HIS A 136 6.56 10.50 3.37
CA HIS A 136 7.51 9.62 2.68
C HIS A 136 6.82 8.47 1.92
N GLY A 137 5.76 7.89 2.48
CA GLY A 137 4.95 6.88 1.82
C GLY A 137 4.41 7.36 0.47
N VAL A 138 3.96 8.62 0.39
CA VAL A 138 3.54 9.23 -0.89
C VAL A 138 4.69 9.31 -1.90
N LEU A 139 5.90 9.67 -1.47
CA LEU A 139 7.08 9.70 -2.36
C LEU A 139 7.42 8.30 -2.89
N GLU A 140 7.40 7.28 -2.02
CA GLU A 140 7.61 5.88 -2.42
C GLU A 140 6.54 5.41 -3.40
N ALA A 141 5.27 5.77 -3.15
CA ALA A 141 4.16 5.46 -4.04
C ALA A 141 4.31 6.12 -5.43
N LEU A 142 4.97 7.27 -5.54
CA LEU A 142 5.34 7.88 -6.82
C LEU A 142 6.45 7.10 -7.54
N HIS A 143 7.49 6.68 -6.81
CA HIS A 143 8.63 5.91 -7.36
C HIS A 143 8.20 4.54 -7.86
N THR A 144 7.29 3.88 -7.14
CA THR A 144 6.71 2.58 -7.53
C THR A 144 5.65 2.68 -8.64
N GLY A 145 5.21 3.89 -8.96
CA GLY A 145 4.17 4.13 -9.99
C GLY A 145 2.74 3.90 -9.52
N THR A 146 2.53 3.68 -8.21
CA THR A 146 1.19 3.60 -7.61
C THR A 146 0.46 4.93 -7.79
N VAL A 147 1.10 6.05 -7.42
CA VAL A 147 0.57 7.40 -7.62
C VAL A 147 0.94 7.89 -9.01
N PRO A 148 -0.01 8.39 -9.82
CA PRO A 148 0.29 8.91 -11.15
C PRO A 148 1.12 10.19 -11.06
N ARG A 149 2.04 10.35 -12.01
CA ARG A 149 2.82 11.59 -12.16
C ARG A 149 1.93 12.65 -12.79
N SER A 150 1.70 13.74 -12.06
CA SER A 150 0.87 14.84 -12.53
C SER A 150 1.48 16.21 -12.26
N ASN A 151 0.97 17.22 -12.94
CA ASN A 151 1.41 18.60 -12.72
C ASN A 151 1.03 19.09 -11.31
N LEU A 152 -0.09 18.62 -10.75
CA LEU A 152 -0.49 18.96 -9.39
C LEU A 152 0.56 18.50 -8.37
N ILE A 153 0.93 17.21 -8.43
CA ILE A 153 1.95 16.63 -7.56
C ILE A 153 3.32 17.26 -7.80
N LYS A 154 3.69 17.51 -9.07
CA LYS A 154 4.94 18.20 -9.40
C LYS A 154 5.04 19.57 -8.72
N ASN A 155 3.97 20.37 -8.76
CA ASN A 155 3.94 21.70 -8.14
C ASN A 155 4.07 21.63 -6.61
N GLN A 156 3.38 20.67 -5.96
CA GLN A 156 3.56 20.38 -4.53
C GLN A 156 5.02 20.06 -4.20
N LEU A 157 5.63 19.15 -4.95
CA LEU A 157 7.02 18.75 -4.74
C LEU A 157 7.99 19.91 -4.95
N ILE A 158 7.74 20.80 -5.91
CA ILE A 158 8.57 22.00 -6.11
C ILE A 158 8.48 22.92 -4.90
N ASN A 159 7.29 23.12 -4.33
CA ASN A 159 7.11 23.94 -3.12
C ASN A 159 7.86 23.34 -1.92
N ILE A 160 7.75 22.03 -1.71
CA ILE A 160 8.47 21.30 -0.66
C ILE A 160 10.00 21.40 -0.89
N ALA A 161 10.45 21.14 -2.12
CA ALA A 161 11.85 21.20 -2.51
C ALA A 161 12.46 22.61 -2.44
N SER A 162 11.64 23.67 -2.50
CA SER A 162 12.10 25.06 -2.36
C SER A 162 12.11 25.55 -0.91
N SER A 163 11.53 24.78 0.03
CA SER A 163 11.47 25.13 1.45
C SER A 163 12.57 24.42 2.24
N GLN A 164 13.64 25.12 2.61
CA GLN A 164 14.75 24.54 3.38
C GLN A 164 14.34 24.03 4.77
N SER A 165 13.23 24.53 5.32
CA SER A 165 12.70 24.09 6.61
C SER A 165 11.83 22.84 6.52
N ASP A 166 11.41 22.45 5.31
CA ASP A 166 10.61 21.25 5.15
C ASP A 166 11.50 20.00 5.29
N PRO A 167 11.18 19.05 6.18
CA PRO A 167 11.98 17.85 6.35
C PRO A 167 12.02 16.95 5.11
N LEU A 168 11.04 17.06 4.19
CA LEU A 168 11.03 16.35 2.91
C LEU A 168 11.88 17.05 1.83
N ASN A 169 12.48 18.21 2.10
CA ASN A 169 13.13 19.05 1.09
C ASN A 169 14.04 18.26 0.13
N GLN A 170 14.99 17.49 0.68
CA GLN A 170 15.94 16.74 -0.13
C GLN A 170 15.29 15.56 -0.87
N ALA A 171 14.36 14.87 -0.23
CA ALA A 171 13.64 13.75 -0.83
C ALA A 171 12.74 14.20 -1.99
N ALA A 172 12.09 15.37 -1.85
CA ALA A 172 11.32 16.00 -2.91
C ALA A 172 12.22 16.45 -4.08
N LYS A 173 13.40 17.05 -3.80
CA LYS A 173 14.39 17.38 -4.84
C LYS A 173 14.82 16.16 -5.65
N ASN A 174 15.08 15.03 -4.99
CA ASN A 174 15.48 13.80 -5.66
C ASN A 174 14.31 13.22 -6.49
N THR A 175 13.13 13.11 -5.89
CA THR A 175 11.93 12.59 -6.56
C THR A 175 11.57 13.39 -7.81
N LEU A 176 11.69 14.72 -7.75
CA LEU A 176 11.50 15.59 -8.93
C LEU A 176 12.49 15.24 -10.05
N LYS A 177 13.77 15.06 -9.72
CA LYS A 177 14.82 14.79 -10.72
C LYS A 177 14.66 13.41 -11.37
N ASP A 178 14.23 12.44 -10.59
CA ASP A 178 14.13 11.06 -11.03
C ASP A 178 12.86 10.80 -11.85
N LEU A 179 11.74 11.43 -11.48
CA LEU A 179 10.42 11.06 -12.00
C LEU A 179 9.79 12.10 -12.92
N PHE A 180 10.18 13.38 -12.81
CA PHE A 180 9.52 14.48 -13.52
C PHE A 180 10.45 15.19 -14.50
N TYR A 181 9.88 15.67 -15.61
CA TYR A 181 10.55 16.66 -16.43
C TYR A 181 10.57 18.01 -15.70
N ILE A 182 11.75 18.49 -15.35
CA ILE A 182 11.96 19.79 -14.70
C ILE A 182 12.47 20.80 -15.73
N THR A 183 11.81 21.94 -15.85
CA THR A 183 12.28 23.06 -16.66
C THR A 183 13.48 23.75 -16.00
N TYR A 184 14.24 24.53 -16.77
CA TYR A 184 15.36 25.29 -16.21
C TYR A 184 14.93 26.24 -15.06
N GLN A 185 13.77 26.89 -15.19
CA GLN A 185 13.25 27.78 -14.15
C GLN A 185 12.95 27.03 -12.85
N GLU A 186 12.27 25.88 -12.94
CA GLU A 186 11.95 25.05 -11.78
C GLU A 186 13.22 24.46 -11.15
N TYR A 187 14.21 24.10 -11.97
CA TYR A 187 15.51 23.63 -11.47
C TYR A 187 16.22 24.71 -10.64
N GLU A 188 16.25 25.95 -11.11
CA GLU A 188 16.85 27.06 -10.38
C GLU A 188 16.08 27.40 -9.09
N GLN A 189 14.76 27.20 -9.06
CA GLN A 189 13.95 27.36 -7.84
C GLN A 189 14.35 26.38 -6.74
N ILE A 190 14.57 25.11 -7.08
CA ILE A 190 14.89 24.05 -6.11
C ILE A 190 16.40 23.91 -5.81
N LYS A 191 17.26 24.68 -6.49
CA LYS A 191 18.71 24.66 -6.28
C LYS A 191 19.14 25.52 -5.09
N ASN A 192 18.37 26.56 -4.81
CA ASN A 192 18.55 27.44 -3.64
C ASN A 192 17.99 26.79 -2.36
#